data_AF-A0AAW7G5G4-F1
#
_entry.id   AF-A0AAW7G5G4-F1
#
_cell.length_a   1.000
_cell.length_b   1.000
_cell.length_c   1.000
_cell.angle_alpha   90.00
_cell.angle_beta   90.00
_cell.angle_gamma   90.00
#
_symmetry.space_group_name_H-M   'P 1'
#
loop_
_entity.id
_entity.type
_entity.pdbx_description
1 polymer ?
#
loop_
_entity_poly.entity_id
_entity_poly.type
_entity_poly.pdbx_seq_one_letter_code
_entity_poly.pdbx_strand_id
1 'polypeptide(L)'
;MIDVTHIIPLDIHTDNVTDGACQGAHFDPVSGIWYTEPHVLNEGLRDYVYNTDSFNIVAPYYLVITSKMHCWSCHQLTHIHGVMFTRFIRKDQDGKGWQSIRRNTFLFHINSLPEEIQKNIKASNYYLDKSKTTGLRYWMNHCEICGERLGDYELFCVENDAFRLMTIEKLLRAKIRKVNKLFVSTAGNPAEHKITDIVRYLCDARFVMNGPA
;
A
#
# COMPACT_ATOMS: atom_id res chain seq x y z
N MET A 1 14.71 -10.47 5.59
CA MET A 1 15.06 -10.22 4.18
C MET A 1 14.79 -11.53 3.48
N ILE A 2 14.16 -11.48 2.30
CA ILE A 2 13.92 -12.64 1.45
C ILE A 2 14.85 -12.46 0.26
N ASP A 3 15.85 -13.32 0.11
CA ASP A 3 16.96 -13.08 -0.83
C ASP A 3 16.64 -13.49 -2.27
N VAL A 4 15.41 -13.95 -2.53
CA VAL A 4 14.96 -14.38 -3.86
C VAL A 4 14.41 -13.20 -4.66
N THR A 5 14.76 -13.14 -5.94
CA THR A 5 14.35 -12.03 -6.84
C THR A 5 12.89 -12.09 -7.24
N HIS A 6 12.34 -13.29 -7.38
CA HIS A 6 10.98 -13.52 -7.85
C HIS A 6 10.24 -14.37 -6.84
N ILE A 7 9.10 -13.88 -6.41
CA ILE A 7 8.17 -14.61 -5.54
C ILE A 7 6.79 -14.62 -6.18
N ILE A 8 6.00 -15.59 -5.80
CA ILE A 8 4.57 -15.66 -6.06
C ILE A 8 3.88 -15.58 -4.70
N PRO A 9 3.16 -14.50 -4.38
CA PRO A 9 2.48 -14.38 -3.11
C PRO A 9 1.25 -15.29 -3.10
N LEU A 10 1.00 -15.92 -1.96
CA LEU A 10 -0.03 -16.93 -1.78
C LEU A 10 -1.07 -16.44 -0.77
N ASP A 11 -2.34 -16.49 -1.14
CA ASP A 11 -3.46 -16.13 -0.25
C ASP A 11 -3.89 -17.33 0.62
N ILE A 12 -2.94 -17.82 1.42
CA ILE A 12 -3.16 -18.95 2.31
C ILE A 12 -3.69 -18.44 3.65
N HIS A 13 -4.91 -18.86 3.99
CA HIS A 13 -5.54 -18.61 5.29
C HIS A 13 -5.52 -19.88 6.15
N THR A 14 -4.35 -20.28 6.63
CA THR A 14 -4.20 -21.39 7.59
C THR A 14 -3.45 -20.94 8.83
N ASP A 15 -3.91 -21.40 9.99
CA ASP A 15 -3.21 -21.24 11.27
C ASP A 15 -2.04 -22.24 11.40
N ASN A 16 -1.98 -23.26 10.54
CA ASN A 16 -0.98 -24.32 10.59
C ASN A 16 0.13 -24.12 9.54
N VAL A 17 1.23 -23.50 9.97
CA VAL A 17 2.39 -23.17 9.13
C VAL A 17 3.10 -24.43 8.59
N THR A 18 2.95 -25.59 9.24
CA THR A 18 3.65 -26.81 8.80
C THR A 18 3.14 -27.33 7.46
N ASP A 19 1.83 -27.26 7.23
CA ASP A 19 1.20 -27.96 6.09
C ASP A 19 1.50 -27.27 4.76
N GLY A 20 1.50 -25.93 4.75
CA GLY A 20 1.89 -25.14 3.58
C GLY A 20 3.39 -25.22 3.28
N ALA A 21 4.22 -25.24 4.33
CA ALA A 21 5.67 -25.35 4.18
C ALA A 21 6.09 -26.66 3.49
N CYS A 22 5.41 -27.76 3.81
CA CYS A 22 5.64 -29.07 3.17
C CYS A 22 5.27 -29.10 1.68
N GLN A 23 4.52 -28.12 1.17
CA GLN A 23 4.13 -28.02 -0.23
C GLN A 23 5.01 -27.05 -1.04
N GLY A 24 6.15 -26.62 -0.50
CA GLY A 24 7.04 -25.67 -1.18
C GLY A 24 6.58 -24.21 -1.07
N ALA A 25 5.65 -23.91 -0.15
CA ALA A 25 5.40 -22.54 0.27
C ALA A 25 6.39 -22.14 1.36
N HIS A 26 6.71 -20.86 1.43
CA HIS A 26 7.53 -20.23 2.44
C HIS A 26 6.68 -19.21 3.20
N PHE A 27 6.87 -19.14 4.52
CA PHE A 27 6.21 -18.16 5.36
C PHE A 27 7.23 -17.15 5.87
N ASP A 28 7.01 -15.87 5.62
CA ASP A 28 7.80 -14.80 6.22
C ASP A 28 7.13 -14.35 7.54
N PRO A 29 7.71 -14.65 8.72
CA PRO A 29 7.06 -14.39 10.01
C PRO A 29 7.02 -12.89 10.37
N VAL A 30 7.84 -12.06 9.72
CA VAL A 30 7.89 -10.61 9.96
C VAL A 30 6.66 -9.93 9.34
N SER A 31 6.42 -10.20 8.05
CA SER A 31 5.28 -9.66 7.30
C SER A 31 4.01 -10.49 7.44
N GLY A 32 4.12 -11.77 7.82
CA GLY A 32 3.01 -12.72 7.87
C GLY A 32 2.49 -13.13 6.49
N ILE A 33 3.37 -13.16 5.48
CA ILE A 33 3.02 -13.44 4.08
C ILE A 33 3.51 -14.83 3.70
N TRP A 34 2.65 -15.57 3.04
CA TRP A 34 2.98 -16.79 2.34
C TRP A 34 3.44 -16.48 0.92
N TYR A 35 4.50 -17.13 0.47
CA TYR A 35 5.01 -17.00 -0.88
C TYR A 35 5.62 -18.31 -1.36
N THR A 36 5.80 -18.47 -2.66
CA THR A 36 6.65 -19.52 -3.22
C THR A 36 7.53 -18.94 -4.32
N GLU A 37 8.54 -19.69 -4.73
CA GLU A 37 9.35 -19.34 -5.90
C GLU A 37 8.72 -19.94 -7.17
N PRO A 38 8.81 -19.26 -8.33
CA PRO A 38 8.18 -19.75 -9.56
C PRO A 38 8.54 -21.19 -9.95
N HIS A 39 9.77 -21.63 -9.65
CA HIS A 39 10.26 -22.96 -9.97
C HIS A 39 9.82 -24.04 -8.96
N VAL A 40 9.23 -23.63 -7.83
CA VAL A 40 8.73 -24.53 -6.76
C VAL A 40 7.20 -24.65 -6.81
N LEU A 41 6.52 -23.76 -7.54
CA LEU A 41 5.06 -23.76 -7.71
C LEU A 41 4.57 -25.10 -8.28
N ASN A 42 3.75 -25.80 -7.50
CA ASN A 42 3.10 -27.06 -7.88
C ASN A 42 1.57 -26.91 -7.91
N GLU A 43 0.88 -27.98 -8.35
CA GLU A 43 -0.58 -27.98 -8.47
C GLU A 43 -1.30 -27.71 -7.14
N GLY A 44 -0.75 -28.16 -6.00
CA GLY A 44 -1.34 -27.94 -4.68
C GLY A 44 -1.34 -26.47 -4.23
N LEU A 45 -0.49 -25.63 -4.83
CA LEU A 45 -0.40 -24.21 -4.52
C LEU A 45 -1.16 -23.31 -5.51
N ARG A 46 -1.62 -23.84 -6.65
CA ARG A 46 -2.20 -23.03 -7.74
C ARG A 46 -3.44 -22.24 -7.31
N ASP A 47 -4.29 -22.84 -6.48
CA ASP A 47 -5.53 -22.21 -6.01
C ASP A 47 -5.27 -21.02 -5.06
N TYR A 48 -4.07 -20.92 -4.50
CA TYR A 48 -3.68 -19.82 -3.62
C TYR A 48 -2.91 -18.70 -4.34
N VAL A 49 -2.57 -18.88 -5.61
CA VAL A 49 -1.78 -17.90 -6.35
C VAL A 49 -2.59 -16.62 -6.56
N TYR A 50 -2.04 -15.49 -6.13
CA TYR A 50 -2.62 -14.20 -6.45
C TYR A 50 -2.29 -13.84 -7.91
N ASN A 51 -3.32 -13.66 -8.74
CA ASN A 51 -3.15 -13.37 -10.16
C ASN A 51 -2.77 -11.90 -10.39
N THR A 52 -1.48 -11.62 -10.55
CA THR A 52 -0.97 -10.30 -10.97
C THR A 52 0.31 -10.43 -11.80
N ASP A 53 0.40 -9.63 -12.87
CA ASP A 53 1.54 -9.68 -13.80
C ASP A 53 2.78 -8.91 -13.30
N SER A 54 2.58 -7.94 -12.39
CA SER A 54 3.67 -7.15 -11.81
C SER A 54 3.28 -6.55 -10.46
N PHE A 55 4.21 -6.58 -9.51
CA PHE A 55 4.04 -5.98 -8.19
C PHE A 55 5.40 -5.71 -7.54
N ASN A 56 5.42 -4.76 -6.61
CA ASN A 56 6.59 -4.46 -5.79
C ASN A 56 6.25 -4.34 -4.31
N ILE A 57 4.99 -4.54 -3.93
CA ILE A 57 4.53 -4.54 -2.55
C ILE A 57 3.45 -5.60 -2.32
N VAL A 58 3.55 -6.29 -1.19
CA VAL A 58 2.55 -7.28 -0.74
C VAL A 58 2.28 -7.08 0.74
N ALA A 59 1.01 -7.08 1.15
CA ALA A 59 0.61 -7.06 2.56
C ALA A 59 -0.45 -8.14 2.83
N PRO A 60 -0.42 -8.86 3.98
CA PRO A 60 -1.39 -9.92 4.27
C PRO A 60 -2.80 -9.39 4.54
N TYR A 61 -2.90 -8.11 4.86
CA TYR A 61 -4.14 -7.36 5.02
C TYR A 61 -3.81 -5.87 4.91
N TYR A 62 -4.85 -5.06 4.78
CA TYR A 62 -4.69 -3.62 4.72
C TYR A 62 -5.83 -2.89 5.43
N LEU A 63 -5.56 -1.65 5.80
CA LEU A 63 -6.50 -0.78 6.48
C LEU A 63 -6.90 0.32 5.50
N VAL A 64 -8.20 0.44 5.25
CA VAL A 64 -8.76 1.58 4.52
C VAL A 64 -9.18 2.62 5.55
N ILE A 65 -8.49 3.76 5.53
CA ILE A 65 -8.73 4.87 6.44
C ILE A 65 -9.47 5.95 5.67
N THR A 66 -10.66 6.31 6.13
CA THR A 66 -11.45 7.42 5.57
C THR A 66 -11.52 8.56 6.58
N SER A 67 -11.09 9.74 6.17
CA SER A 67 -11.13 10.97 6.95
C SER A 67 -11.84 12.07 6.16
N LYS A 68 -11.90 13.28 6.72
CA LYS A 68 -12.45 14.47 6.07
C LYS A 68 -11.43 15.61 6.09
N MET A 69 -11.45 16.41 5.04
CA MET A 69 -10.70 17.67 4.98
C MET A 69 -11.48 18.73 4.21
N HIS A 70 -11.10 19.99 4.35
CA HIS A 70 -11.59 21.05 3.46
C HIS A 70 -10.75 21.04 2.19
N CYS A 71 -11.41 21.05 1.02
CA CYS A 71 -10.73 21.16 -0.26
C CYS A 71 -9.99 22.51 -0.37
N TRP A 72 -8.74 22.52 -0.81
CA TRP A 72 -7.98 23.77 -0.99
C TRP A 72 -8.49 24.63 -2.15
N SER A 73 -9.26 24.07 -3.09
CA SER A 73 -9.81 24.78 -4.24
C SER A 73 -11.18 25.40 -3.94
N CYS A 74 -12.14 24.59 -3.49
CA CYS A 74 -13.52 25.05 -3.26
C CYS A 74 -13.88 25.28 -1.79
N HIS A 75 -12.98 24.96 -0.86
CA HIS A 75 -13.15 25.06 0.59
C HIS A 75 -14.30 24.23 1.19
N GLN A 76 -14.98 23.40 0.40
CA GLN A 76 -16.01 22.48 0.90
C GLN A 76 -15.38 21.26 1.56
N LEU A 77 -16.09 20.69 2.54
CA LEU A 77 -15.69 19.47 3.21
C LEU A 77 -15.82 18.28 2.24
N THR A 78 -14.78 17.46 2.16
CA THR A 78 -14.72 16.27 1.30
C THR A 78 -14.08 15.10 2.05
N HIS A 79 -14.52 13.88 1.74
CA HIS A 79 -13.86 12.68 2.22
C HIS A 79 -12.54 12.45 1.49
N ILE A 80 -11.60 11.87 2.22
CA ILE A 80 -10.31 11.43 1.71
C ILE A 80 -10.02 10.03 2.23
N HIS A 81 -9.33 9.26 1.41
CA HIS A 81 -9.05 7.85 1.63
C HIS A 81 -7.55 7.58 1.58
N GLY A 82 -7.08 6.78 2.53
CA GLY A 82 -5.71 6.29 2.59
C GLY A 82 -5.69 4.79 2.82
N VAL A 83 -4.69 4.13 2.25
CA VAL A 83 -4.40 2.71 2.51
C VAL A 83 -3.22 2.63 3.46
N MET A 84 -3.34 1.86 4.54
CA MET A 84 -2.28 1.66 5.52
C MET A 84 -1.98 0.19 5.73
N PHE A 85 -0.69 -0.14 5.82
CA PHE A 85 -0.19 -1.44 6.25
C PHE A 85 0.41 -1.34 7.65
N THR A 86 0.38 -2.45 8.36
CA THR A 86 1.08 -2.62 9.65
C THR A 86 2.23 -3.62 9.52
N ARG A 87 2.20 -4.42 8.46
CA ARG A 87 3.23 -5.37 8.06
C ARG A 87 3.07 -5.70 6.58
N PHE A 88 4.18 -5.86 5.86
CA PHE A 88 4.23 -6.04 4.41
C PHE A 88 5.62 -6.49 3.97
N ILE A 89 5.77 -6.94 2.74
CA ILE A 89 7.05 -7.05 2.04
C ILE A 89 7.07 -6.04 0.89
N ARG A 90 8.24 -5.46 0.62
CA ARG A 90 8.48 -4.64 -0.57
C ARG A 90 9.71 -5.14 -1.33
N LYS A 91 9.70 -5.00 -2.64
CA LYS A 91 10.87 -5.28 -3.48
C LYS A 91 11.97 -4.26 -3.19
N ASP A 92 13.22 -4.71 -3.13
CA ASP A 92 14.35 -3.80 -2.95
C ASP A 92 14.52 -2.86 -4.15
N GLN A 93 15.13 -1.69 -3.94
CA GLN A 93 15.42 -0.69 -4.97
C GLN A 93 16.36 -1.26 -6.05
N ASP A 94 17.28 -2.14 -5.66
CA ASP A 94 18.19 -2.82 -6.58
C ASP A 94 17.52 -3.98 -7.33
N GLY A 95 16.23 -4.22 -7.08
CA GLY A 95 15.45 -5.31 -7.67
C GLY A 95 15.83 -6.70 -7.17
N LYS A 96 16.78 -6.79 -6.23
CA LYS A 96 17.28 -8.03 -5.62
C LYS A 96 16.64 -8.23 -4.26
N GLY A 97 15.79 -9.25 -4.16
CA GLY A 97 15.19 -9.63 -2.89
C GLY A 97 14.01 -8.75 -2.46
N TRP A 98 13.48 -9.10 -1.29
CA TRP A 98 12.36 -8.43 -0.64
C TRP A 98 12.68 -8.09 0.80
N GLN A 99 12.27 -6.90 1.20
CA GLN A 99 12.37 -6.43 2.56
C GLN A 99 11.07 -6.66 3.30
N SER A 100 11.12 -7.50 4.34
CA SER A 100 10.02 -7.68 5.29
C SER A 100 9.96 -6.54 6.29
N ILE A 101 8.80 -5.89 6.41
CA ILE A 101 8.60 -4.71 7.23
C ILE A 101 7.40 -4.96 8.15
N ARG A 102 7.54 -4.61 9.43
CA ARG A 102 6.48 -4.62 10.43
C ARG A 102 6.37 -3.25 11.09
N ARG A 103 5.64 -2.36 10.44
CA ARG A 103 5.48 -0.96 10.83
C ARG A 103 4.18 -0.39 10.24
N ASN A 104 3.55 0.52 10.99
CA ASN A 104 2.42 1.30 10.50
C ASN A 104 2.90 2.26 9.40
N THR A 105 2.29 2.17 8.23
CA THR A 105 2.84 2.77 7.02
C THR A 105 1.72 3.04 6.03
N PHE A 106 1.56 4.31 5.65
CA PHE A 106 0.63 4.67 4.57
C PHE A 106 1.25 4.36 3.22
N LEU A 107 0.42 3.82 2.33
CA LEU A 107 0.77 3.61 0.94
C LEU A 107 0.32 4.81 0.11
N PHE A 108 1.22 5.34 -0.69
CA PHE A 108 0.97 6.43 -1.63
C PHE A 108 1.65 6.12 -2.97
N HIS A 109 1.32 6.88 -4.01
CA HIS A 109 1.71 6.66 -5.39
C HIS A 109 1.38 5.23 -5.85
N ILE A 110 0.17 4.78 -5.57
CA ILE A 110 -0.29 3.47 -6.04
C ILE A 110 -0.54 3.57 -7.54
N ASN A 111 0.26 2.87 -8.35
CA ASN A 111 0.19 2.99 -9.81
C ASN A 111 -0.85 2.04 -10.42
N SER A 112 -1.06 0.89 -9.78
CA SER A 112 -2.00 -0.14 -10.23
C SER A 112 -2.70 -0.72 -9.01
N LEU A 113 -4.02 -0.91 -9.08
CA LEU A 113 -4.76 -1.67 -8.07
C LEU A 113 -5.56 -2.74 -8.81
N PRO A 114 -5.42 -4.03 -8.46
CA PRO A 114 -6.32 -5.07 -8.91
C PRO A 114 -7.79 -4.72 -8.62
N GLU A 115 -8.70 -5.08 -9.52
CA GLU A 115 -10.13 -4.75 -9.41
C GLU A 115 -10.75 -5.23 -8.08
N GLU A 116 -10.30 -6.38 -7.58
CA GLU A 116 -10.72 -6.90 -6.28
C GLU A 116 -10.36 -5.94 -5.14
N ILE A 117 -9.15 -5.38 -5.15
CA ILE A 117 -8.70 -4.42 -4.15
C ILE A 117 -9.48 -3.11 -4.28
N GLN A 118 -9.76 -2.65 -5.50
CA GLN A 118 -10.57 -1.45 -5.74
C GLN A 118 -11.98 -1.60 -5.15
N LYS A 119 -12.65 -2.73 -5.43
CA LYS A 119 -13.98 -3.09 -4.88
C LYS A 119 -13.97 -3.10 -3.36
N ASN A 120 -12.85 -3.49 -2.76
CA ASN A 120 -12.67 -3.50 -1.33
C ASN A 120 -12.36 -2.13 -0.73
N ILE A 121 -11.90 -1.11 -1.46
CA ILE A 121 -11.69 0.25 -0.93
C ILE A 121 -13.02 0.98 -0.78
N LYS A 122 -13.94 0.84 -1.75
CA LYS A 122 -15.29 1.43 -1.75
C LYS A 122 -15.28 2.97 -1.63
N ALA A 123 -14.51 3.64 -2.47
CA ALA A 123 -14.44 5.10 -2.53
C ALA A 123 -14.64 5.57 -3.98
N SER A 124 -15.69 6.35 -4.25
CA SER A 124 -16.00 6.86 -5.60
C SER A 124 -15.10 8.02 -6.03
N ASN A 125 -14.56 8.75 -5.06
CA ASN A 125 -13.66 9.88 -5.28
C ASN A 125 -12.18 9.50 -5.10
N TYR A 126 -11.84 8.21 -5.16
CA TYR A 126 -10.47 7.72 -5.12
C TYR A 126 -10.22 6.87 -6.36
N TYR A 127 -9.59 7.45 -7.38
CA TYR A 127 -9.38 6.79 -8.67
C TYR A 127 -8.07 7.22 -9.34
N LEU A 128 -7.68 6.45 -10.37
CA LEU A 128 -6.46 6.68 -11.13
C LEU A 128 -6.55 7.98 -11.95
N ASP A 129 -5.67 8.93 -11.68
CA ASP A 129 -5.58 10.18 -12.43
C ASP A 129 -4.10 10.64 -12.55
N LYS A 130 -3.83 11.66 -13.36
CA LYS A 130 -2.50 12.23 -13.58
C LYS A 130 -2.25 13.41 -12.64
N SER A 131 -1.18 13.33 -11.86
CA SER A 131 -0.75 14.43 -10.99
C SER A 131 -0.36 15.66 -11.80
N LYS A 132 -0.82 16.84 -11.36
CA LYS A 132 -0.44 18.13 -11.95
C LYS A 132 1.05 18.44 -11.72
N THR A 133 1.57 18.06 -10.56
CA THR A 133 2.93 18.43 -10.11
C THR A 133 4.00 17.50 -10.68
N THR A 134 3.79 16.18 -10.60
CA THR A 134 4.81 15.18 -11.00
C THR A 134 4.56 14.59 -12.38
N GLY A 135 3.36 14.78 -12.94
CA GLY A 135 2.95 14.15 -14.21
C GLY A 135 2.72 12.63 -14.12
N LEU A 136 2.96 12.01 -12.96
CA LEU A 136 2.76 10.58 -12.73
C LEU A 136 1.27 10.24 -12.64
N ARG A 137 0.91 9.04 -13.11
CA ARG A 137 -0.44 8.48 -12.92
C ARG A 137 -0.44 7.56 -11.70
N TYR A 138 -1.30 7.86 -10.74
CA TYR A 138 -1.51 7.06 -9.55
C TYR A 138 -2.93 7.26 -9.01
N TRP A 139 -3.37 6.34 -8.15
CA TRP A 139 -4.64 6.43 -7.46
C TRP A 139 -4.61 7.58 -6.46
N MET A 140 -5.43 8.59 -6.69
CA MET A 140 -5.46 9.79 -5.88
C MET A 140 -6.89 10.13 -5.48
N ASN A 141 -7.01 10.95 -4.44
CA ASN A 141 -8.30 11.45 -4.01
C ASN A 141 -8.74 12.61 -4.91
N HIS A 142 -10.04 12.80 -5.02
CA HIS A 142 -10.66 13.94 -5.69
C HIS A 142 -11.68 14.57 -4.74
N CYS A 143 -11.85 15.88 -4.84
CA CYS A 143 -12.90 16.56 -4.10
C CYS A 143 -14.27 16.06 -4.57
N GLU A 144 -15.10 15.58 -3.65
CA GLU A 144 -16.47 15.13 -3.94
C GLU A 144 -17.36 16.24 -4.48
N ILE A 145 -16.98 17.52 -4.29
CA ILE A 145 -17.79 18.68 -4.68
C ILE A 145 -17.32 19.29 -6.01
N CYS A 146 -16.04 19.66 -6.13
CA CYS A 146 -15.53 20.34 -7.31
C CYS A 146 -14.71 19.44 -8.25
N GLY A 147 -14.44 18.19 -7.87
CA GLY A 147 -13.61 17.27 -8.64
C GLY A 147 -12.11 17.61 -8.66
N GLU A 148 -11.66 18.60 -7.88
CA GLU A 148 -10.23 18.95 -7.82
C GLU A 148 -9.40 17.75 -7.34
N ARG A 149 -8.25 17.55 -7.97
CA ARG A 149 -7.30 16.48 -7.64
C ARG A 149 -6.67 16.77 -6.30
N LEU A 150 -6.79 15.84 -5.37
CA LEU A 150 -6.17 15.87 -4.06
C LEU A 150 -4.97 14.92 -4.07
N GLY A 151 -3.82 15.47 -4.46
CA GLY A 151 -2.58 14.72 -4.67
C GLY A 151 -1.97 14.15 -3.39
N ASP A 152 -1.19 13.08 -3.56
CA ASP A 152 -0.57 12.39 -2.43
C ASP A 152 0.46 13.26 -1.71
N TYR A 153 1.14 14.16 -2.42
CA TYR A 153 2.12 15.05 -1.80
C TYR A 153 1.45 15.94 -0.74
N GLU A 154 0.33 16.57 -1.10
CA GLU A 154 -0.43 17.43 -0.22
C GLU A 154 -1.15 16.66 0.89
N LEU A 155 -1.43 15.38 0.69
CA LEU A 155 -2.13 14.54 1.65
C LEU A 155 -1.21 13.84 2.65
N PHE A 156 0.02 13.49 2.25
CA PHE A 156 0.93 12.67 3.05
C PHE A 156 2.27 13.36 3.35
N CYS A 157 2.66 14.37 2.59
CA CYS A 157 4.02 14.90 2.59
C CYS A 157 4.11 16.40 2.90
N VAL A 158 3.02 17.13 3.18
CA VAL A 158 3.06 18.56 3.53
C VAL A 158 2.86 18.76 5.04
N GLU A 159 3.73 19.56 5.66
CA GLU A 159 3.59 19.90 7.08
C GLU A 159 2.21 20.51 7.33
N ASN A 160 1.47 19.91 8.27
CA ASN A 160 0.10 20.23 8.63
C ASN A 160 -1.05 19.59 7.83
N ASP A 161 -0.79 18.60 6.97
CA ASP A 161 -1.84 17.97 6.16
C ASP A 161 -2.72 16.94 6.92
N ALA A 162 -3.65 16.34 6.17
CA ALA A 162 -4.69 15.46 6.68
C ALA A 162 -4.21 14.05 7.10
N PHE A 163 -3.19 13.46 6.44
CA PHE A 163 -2.66 12.14 6.81
C PHE A 163 -1.28 12.21 7.49
N ARG A 164 -0.40 13.15 7.11
CA ARG A 164 0.86 13.43 7.79
C ARG A 164 0.62 13.79 9.24
N LEU A 165 -0.30 14.70 9.57
CA LEU A 165 -0.70 14.98 10.97
C LEU A 165 -1.84 14.08 11.48
N MET A 166 -1.99 12.84 11.02
CA MET A 166 -3.01 11.96 11.59
C MET A 166 -2.61 11.56 13.02
N THR A 167 -2.92 12.43 13.99
CA THR A 167 -2.76 12.14 15.41
C THR A 167 -3.61 10.93 15.79
N ILE A 168 -3.30 10.29 16.91
CA ILE A 168 -4.14 9.22 17.46
C ILE A 168 -5.60 9.70 17.54
N GLU A 169 -5.84 10.95 17.92
CA GLU A 169 -7.18 11.55 17.98
C GLU A 169 -7.85 11.65 16.60
N LYS A 170 -7.13 12.08 15.56
CA LYS A 170 -7.67 12.09 14.18
C LYS A 170 -7.90 10.68 13.66
N LEU A 171 -7.03 9.73 14.00
CA LEU A 171 -7.19 8.32 13.66
C LEU A 171 -8.42 7.71 14.36
N LEU A 172 -8.66 8.05 15.63
CA LEU A 172 -9.85 7.64 16.40
C LEU A 172 -11.15 8.25 15.83
N ARG A 173 -11.07 9.43 15.21
CA ARG A 173 -12.19 10.08 14.51
C ARG A 173 -12.34 9.61 13.05
N ALA A 174 -11.32 8.98 12.48
CA ALA A 174 -11.36 8.44 11.15
C ALA A 174 -12.15 7.12 11.14
N LYS A 175 -12.81 6.84 10.02
CA LYS A 175 -13.41 5.54 9.79
C LYS A 175 -12.32 4.59 9.29
N ILE A 176 -11.94 3.62 10.12
CA ILE A 176 -10.95 2.60 9.78
C ILE A 176 -11.67 1.29 9.50
N ARG A 177 -11.38 0.69 8.35
CA ARG A 177 -11.86 -0.64 8.01
C ARG A 177 -10.70 -1.55 7.65
N LYS A 178 -10.56 -2.65 8.38
CA LYS A 178 -9.64 -3.71 8.03
C LYS A 178 -10.21 -4.56 6.91
N VAL A 179 -9.41 -4.80 5.88
CA VAL A 179 -9.69 -5.78 4.82
C VAL A 179 -8.73 -6.94 5.04
N ASN A 180 -9.27 -8.07 5.53
CA ASN A 180 -8.53 -9.33 5.70
C ASN A 180 -8.41 -10.04 4.35
N LYS A 181 -7.74 -9.41 3.38
CA LYS A 181 -7.39 -10.00 2.09
C LYS A 181 -5.99 -9.58 1.73
N LEU A 182 -5.28 -10.43 1.00
CA LEU A 182 -3.97 -10.12 0.47
C LEU A 182 -4.04 -8.85 -0.40
N PHE A 183 -3.12 -7.93 -0.15
CA PHE A 183 -2.92 -6.75 -0.96
C PHE A 183 -1.69 -6.98 -1.82
N VAL A 184 -1.83 -6.93 -3.14
CA VAL A 184 -0.72 -7.08 -4.10
C VAL A 184 -0.81 -5.97 -5.14
N SER A 185 0.25 -5.21 -5.31
CA SER A 185 0.18 -3.96 -6.08
C SER A 185 1.56 -3.49 -6.54
N THR A 186 1.55 -2.56 -7.49
CA THR A 186 2.69 -1.69 -7.79
C THR A 186 2.44 -0.31 -7.20
N ALA A 187 3.35 0.16 -6.35
CA ALA A 187 3.26 1.45 -5.69
C ALA A 187 4.64 2.08 -5.45
N GLY A 188 4.67 3.39 -5.20
CA GLY A 188 5.87 4.09 -4.74
C GLY A 188 6.33 3.65 -3.34
N ASN A 189 7.37 4.29 -2.82
CA ASN A 189 7.87 4.01 -1.48
C ASN A 189 6.77 4.27 -0.43
N PRO A 190 6.49 3.33 0.47
CA PRO A 190 5.55 3.58 1.57
C PRO A 190 6.08 4.63 2.57
N ALA A 191 5.21 5.42 3.20
CA ALA A 191 5.61 6.44 4.18
C ALA A 191 6.00 5.78 5.52
N GLU A 192 7.29 5.80 5.87
CA GLU A 192 7.81 5.12 7.07
C GLU A 192 7.74 5.99 8.33
N HIS A 193 7.29 5.41 9.44
CA HIS A 193 7.37 6.02 10.77
C HIS A 193 8.71 5.70 11.48
N LYS A 194 9.62 6.67 11.66
CA LYS A 194 10.80 6.49 12.54
C LYS A 194 10.38 6.74 14.00
N ILE A 195 10.68 5.79 14.89
CA ILE A 195 10.35 5.88 16.32
C ILE A 195 11.52 6.56 17.03
N THR A 196 11.37 7.84 17.33
CA THR A 196 12.04 8.53 18.44
C THR A 196 11.04 9.59 18.92
N ASP A 197 10.35 9.28 20.01
CA ASP A 197 9.49 10.11 20.87
C ASP A 197 8.89 11.44 20.35
N ILE A 198 7.56 11.53 20.53
CA ILE A 198 6.69 12.70 20.35
C ILE A 198 6.56 13.16 18.87
N VAL A 199 5.55 12.58 18.20
CA VAL A 199 4.83 13.10 17.02
C VAL A 199 5.64 14.04 16.11
N ARG A 200 6.33 13.52 15.06
CA ARG A 200 6.57 14.09 13.70
C ARG A 200 7.20 13.02 12.76
N TYR A 201 6.51 12.55 11.70
CA TYR A 201 6.59 12.91 10.26
C TYR A 201 7.87 12.45 9.51
N LEU A 202 7.75 11.84 8.31
CA LEU A 202 8.55 12.08 7.08
C LEU A 202 8.23 11.07 5.93
N CYS A 203 8.03 11.61 4.71
CA CYS A 203 7.93 10.90 3.42
C CYS A 203 9.32 10.82 2.76
N ASP A 204 9.69 9.68 2.16
CA ASP A 204 10.79 9.63 1.17
C ASP A 204 10.28 9.09 -0.17
N ALA A 205 9.79 10.00 -1.02
CA ALA A 205 9.63 9.75 -2.44
C ALA A 205 11.01 9.89 -3.11
N ARG A 206 11.64 8.77 -3.50
CA ARG A 206 12.75 8.81 -4.46
C ARG A 206 12.15 8.81 -5.85
N PHE A 207 12.16 9.97 -6.50
CA PHE A 207 11.86 10.08 -7.92
C PHE A 207 12.99 9.40 -8.70
N VAL A 208 12.72 8.24 -9.31
CA VAL A 208 13.53 7.79 -10.45
C VAL A 208 13.00 8.57 -11.65
N MET A 209 13.69 9.65 -12.01
CA MET A 209 13.53 10.26 -13.32
C MET A 209 14.05 9.22 -14.33
N ASN A 210 13.23 8.80 -15.28
CA ASN A 210 13.75 8.09 -16.45
C ASN A 210 14.81 9.00 -17.07
N GLY A 211 16.02 8.47 -17.25
CA GLY A 211 17.13 9.21 -17.88
C GLY A 211 16.72 9.75 -19.25
N PRO A 212 17.34 10.85 -19.71
CA PRO A 212 17.06 11.37 -21.03
C PRO A 212 17.36 10.31 -22.09
N ALA A 213 16.52 10.28 -23.13
CA ALA A 213 16.69 9.48 -24.33
C ALA A 213 18.04 9.75 -25.03
#